data_AF-A0A9X3KLM8-F1
#
_entry.id   AF-A0A9X3KLM8-F1
#
_cell.length_a   1.000
_cell.length_b   1.000
_cell.length_c   1.000
_cell.angle_alpha   90.00
_cell.angle_beta   90.00
_cell.angle_gamma   90.00
#
_symmetry.space_group_name_H-M   'P 1'
#
loop_
_entity.id
_entity.type
_entity.pdbx_description
1 polymer ?
#
loop_
_entity_poly.entity_id
_entity_poly.type
_entity_poly.pdbx_seq_one_letter_code
_entity_poly.pdbx_strand_id
1 'polypeptide(L)'
;MGFSDFITLFFLVAAVLIFFQLRSVLGRRTGNEKPPFDPYSPRDAVKGPVADDNKVVTLPKRSEGDDENRFAEADALAPVDTPLNAALREVMTRDPSFGPKEFLNGARMAYEMIVMGFADGDRKTLKNLLSKEVFDGFEAAISEREGRGEVVKSTFVGIEKADITQASVRDSEVQITLRIVSQLISATYDKDGKLVDGDPDAVAEVDDIWTFSRDIRSRDPNWKLIATESEQ
;
A
#
# COMPACT_ATOMS: atom_id res chain seq x y z
N MET A 1 27.66 -1.11 -20.53
CA MET A 1 26.90 -0.63 -19.37
C MET A 1 25.55 -0.20 -19.88
N GLY A 2 24.57 -1.09 -19.74
CA GLY A 2 23.22 -0.87 -20.25
C GLY A 2 22.44 0.04 -19.32
N PHE A 3 21.41 0.70 -19.83
CA PHE A 3 20.46 1.48 -19.03
C PHE A 3 19.85 0.65 -17.86
N SER A 4 19.78 -0.67 -18.01
CA SER A 4 19.38 -1.63 -16.97
C SER A 4 20.35 -1.70 -15.78
N ASP A 5 21.66 -1.53 -15.98
CA ASP A 5 22.66 -1.61 -14.88
C ASP A 5 22.47 -0.46 -13.88
N PHE A 6 22.15 0.73 -14.39
CA PHE A 6 21.87 1.93 -13.57
C PHE A 6 20.56 1.79 -12.79
N ILE A 7 19.55 1.15 -13.36
CA ILE A 7 18.26 0.88 -12.71
C ILE A 7 18.46 -0.16 -11.60
N THR A 8 19.17 -1.25 -11.85
CA THR A 8 19.51 -2.23 -10.80
C THR A 8 20.37 -1.66 -9.68
N LEU A 9 21.33 -0.78 -9.99
CA LEU A 9 22.17 -0.13 -8.99
C LEU A 9 21.38 0.89 -8.16
N PHE A 10 20.45 1.63 -8.80
CA PHE A 10 19.55 2.55 -8.13
C PHE A 10 18.61 1.83 -7.15
N PHE A 11 18.04 0.68 -7.54
CA PHE A 11 17.16 -0.12 -6.67
C PHE A 11 17.89 -0.85 -5.54
N LEU A 12 19.14 -1.27 -5.75
CA LEU A 12 19.97 -1.87 -4.70
C LEU A 12 20.35 -0.80 -3.65
N VAL A 13 20.61 0.42 -4.09
CA VAL A 13 20.77 1.58 -3.20
C VAL A 13 19.46 1.93 -2.50
N ALA A 14 18.29 1.84 -3.16
CA ALA A 14 16.99 2.08 -2.52
C ALA A 14 16.65 1.06 -1.41
N ALA A 15 16.93 -0.24 -1.62
CA ALA A 15 16.76 -1.27 -0.59
C ALA A 15 17.68 -1.04 0.63
N VAL A 16 18.91 -0.57 0.38
CA VAL A 16 19.84 -0.16 1.44
C VAL A 16 19.40 1.15 2.10
N LEU A 17 18.77 2.07 1.37
CA LEU A 17 18.25 3.32 1.93
C LEU A 17 17.01 3.11 2.80
N ILE A 18 16.12 2.16 2.47
CA ILE A 18 15.04 1.74 3.38
C ILE A 18 15.64 1.24 4.71
N PHE A 19 16.75 0.50 4.65
CA PHE A 19 17.49 0.04 5.82
C PHE A 19 18.20 1.19 6.58
N PHE A 20 18.65 2.24 5.87
CA PHE A 20 19.26 3.43 6.49
C PHE A 20 18.23 4.45 7.01
N GLN A 21 17.00 4.48 6.49
CA GLN A 21 15.95 5.39 6.91
C GLN A 21 15.45 5.05 8.33
N LEU A 22 15.34 3.74 8.65
CA LEU A 22 15.06 3.27 10.02
C LEU A 22 16.10 3.77 11.04
N ARG A 23 17.35 3.95 10.60
CA ARG A 23 18.43 4.54 11.40
C ARG A 23 18.33 6.05 11.61
N SER A 24 17.60 6.78 10.76
CA SER A 24 17.65 8.25 10.70
C SER A 24 16.41 8.96 11.26
N VAL A 25 15.33 8.24 11.61
CA VAL A 25 14.12 8.87 12.18
C VAL A 25 14.24 9.17 13.68
N LEU A 26 15.38 8.82 14.31
CA LEU A 26 15.72 9.23 15.66
C LEU A 26 16.11 10.71 15.70
N GLY A 27 15.10 11.57 15.76
CA GLY A 27 15.30 12.92 16.27
C GLY A 27 14.45 14.03 15.70
N ARG A 28 13.11 13.90 15.64
CA ARG A 28 12.23 15.07 15.78
C ARG A 28 11.01 14.74 16.63
N ARG A 29 11.03 15.27 17.85
CA ARG A 29 9.86 15.40 18.72
C ARG A 29 8.78 16.22 18.00
N THR A 30 7.66 15.60 17.66
CA THR A 30 6.39 16.30 17.46
C THR A 30 5.38 15.68 18.40
N GLY A 31 5.20 16.31 19.56
CA GLY A 31 4.08 16.04 20.44
C GLY A 31 2.82 16.65 19.83
N ASN A 32 1.80 15.83 19.63
CA ASN A 32 0.40 16.22 19.48
C ASN A 32 -0.46 14.97 19.70
N GLU A 33 -0.69 14.63 20.96
CA GLU A 33 -1.68 13.62 21.36
C GLU A 33 -3.09 14.16 21.10
N LYS A 34 -3.87 13.44 20.29
CA LYS A 34 -5.32 13.70 20.14
C LYS A 34 -6.07 12.78 21.12
N PRO A 35 -6.99 13.30 21.96
CA PRO A 35 -7.62 12.49 22.99
C PRO A 35 -8.64 11.48 22.43
N PRO A 36 -8.97 10.41 23.19
CA PRO A 36 -9.75 9.28 22.71
C PRO A 36 -11.21 9.61 22.42
N PHE A 37 -11.75 8.96 21.38
CA PHE A 37 -13.15 9.03 20.96
C PHE A 37 -14.04 8.17 21.88
N ASP A 38 -15.09 8.77 22.46
CA ASP A 38 -16.07 8.11 23.33
C ASP A 38 -17.31 7.64 22.51
N PRO A 39 -17.58 6.33 22.42
CA PRO A 39 -18.63 5.77 21.56
C PRO A 39 -20.04 5.75 22.16
N TYR A 40 -20.31 6.39 23.31
CA TYR A 40 -21.66 6.37 23.92
C TYR A 40 -22.34 7.75 23.92
N SER A 41 -23.11 8.02 22.87
CA SER A 41 -24.18 9.03 22.90
C SER A 41 -25.53 8.37 22.54
N PRO A 42 -26.57 8.49 23.38
CA PRO A 42 -27.87 7.85 23.14
C PRO A 42 -28.61 8.48 21.96
N ARG A 43 -29.08 7.67 21.01
CA ARG A 43 -30.04 8.09 19.99
C ARG A 43 -31.46 7.84 20.48
N ASP A 44 -32.23 8.91 20.60
CA ASP A 44 -33.67 8.88 20.83
C ASP A 44 -34.46 8.33 19.63
N ALA A 45 -35.62 7.78 19.98
CA ALA A 45 -36.48 6.90 19.21
C ALA A 45 -37.18 7.52 18.00
N VAL A 46 -37.45 6.71 16.96
CA VAL A 46 -38.70 6.78 16.19
C VAL A 46 -39.21 5.38 15.85
N LYS A 47 -40.53 5.21 16.08
CA LYS A 47 -41.40 4.03 15.93
C LYS A 47 -41.48 3.48 14.49
N GLY A 48 -41.77 2.17 14.38
CA GLY A 48 -42.20 1.50 13.14
C GLY A 48 -43.56 1.98 12.61
N PRO A 49 -44.15 1.35 11.55
CA PRO A 49 -44.69 -0.01 11.76
C PRO A 49 -44.82 -0.95 10.51
N VAL A 50 -45.22 -2.20 10.82
CA VAL A 50 -45.94 -3.26 10.05
C VAL A 50 -45.27 -3.99 8.88
N ALA A 51 -45.36 -5.32 8.97
CA ALA A 51 -45.03 -6.35 8.00
C ALA A 51 -46.06 -6.46 6.85
N ASP A 52 -45.58 -6.78 5.64
CA ASP A 52 -46.38 -7.47 4.63
C ASP A 52 -45.49 -8.46 3.86
N ASP A 53 -46.09 -9.58 3.53
CA ASP A 53 -45.52 -10.86 3.14
C ASP A 53 -45.60 -11.00 1.62
N ASN A 54 -44.50 -10.78 0.89
CA ASN A 54 -44.39 -11.31 -0.48
C ASN A 54 -42.92 -11.38 -0.97
N LYS A 55 -42.31 -12.55 -0.83
CA LYS A 55 -40.95 -12.83 -1.28
C LYS A 55 -40.95 -13.19 -2.77
N VAL A 56 -40.79 -12.18 -3.63
CA VAL A 56 -40.32 -12.36 -5.01
C VAL A 56 -38.81 -12.10 -5.06
N VAL A 57 -38.04 -13.16 -5.29
CA VAL A 57 -36.60 -13.08 -5.54
C VAL A 57 -36.41 -12.51 -6.95
N THR A 58 -36.25 -11.19 -7.05
CA THR A 58 -35.75 -10.56 -8.26
C THR A 58 -34.26 -10.90 -8.35
N LEU A 59 -33.86 -11.68 -9.37
CA LEU A 59 -32.44 -11.74 -9.73
C LEU A 59 -31.93 -10.30 -9.90
N PRO A 60 -30.71 -9.96 -9.45
CA PRO A 60 -30.14 -8.64 -9.72
C PRO A 60 -29.95 -8.52 -11.23
N LYS A 61 -30.95 -7.94 -11.89
CA LYS A 61 -30.82 -7.37 -13.21
C LYS A 61 -29.85 -6.21 -13.02
N ARG A 62 -28.64 -6.35 -13.56
CA ARG A 62 -27.65 -5.28 -13.66
C ARG A 62 -28.40 -4.01 -14.05
N SER A 63 -28.49 -3.07 -13.11
CA SER A 63 -29.19 -1.81 -13.30
C SER A 63 -28.53 -1.12 -14.48
N GLU A 64 -29.29 -0.82 -15.53
CA GLU A 64 -28.86 -0.01 -16.69
C GLU A 64 -28.72 1.48 -16.29
N GLY A 65 -28.18 1.75 -15.09
CA GLY A 65 -27.99 3.07 -14.50
C GLY A 65 -26.65 3.27 -13.78
N ASP A 66 -25.77 2.27 -13.72
CA ASP A 66 -24.43 2.39 -13.14
C ASP A 66 -23.41 3.07 -14.09
N ASP A 67 -23.81 3.37 -15.34
CA ASP A 67 -22.93 3.99 -16.35
C ASP A 67 -22.88 5.54 -16.25
N GLU A 68 -23.68 6.18 -15.39
CA GLU A 68 -23.83 7.65 -15.44
C GLU A 68 -22.60 8.46 -15.01
N ASN A 69 -21.60 7.83 -14.38
CA ASN A 69 -20.27 8.42 -14.42
C ASN A 69 -19.18 7.35 -14.20
N ARG A 70 -18.84 6.60 -15.26
CA ARG A 70 -17.71 5.65 -15.29
C ARG A 70 -16.43 6.22 -14.68
N PHE A 71 -16.24 7.55 -14.70
CA PHE A 71 -15.05 8.22 -14.20
C PHE A 71 -15.24 8.94 -12.86
N ALA A 72 -16.38 8.76 -12.17
CA ALA A 72 -16.65 9.42 -10.89
C ALA A 72 -15.56 9.16 -9.84
N GLU A 73 -15.02 7.93 -9.78
CA GLU A 73 -13.94 7.61 -8.85
C GLU A 73 -12.65 8.35 -9.19
N ALA A 74 -12.31 8.50 -10.46
CA ALA A 74 -11.16 9.29 -10.89
C ALA A 74 -11.37 10.77 -10.56
N ASP A 75 -12.57 11.29 -10.76
CA ASP A 75 -12.94 12.69 -10.50
C ASP A 75 -12.94 13.02 -8.99
N ALA A 76 -13.25 12.05 -8.15
CA ALA A 76 -13.16 12.17 -6.70
C ALA A 76 -11.71 12.17 -6.18
N LEU A 77 -10.79 11.53 -6.90
CA LEU A 77 -9.38 11.42 -6.52
C LEU A 77 -8.51 12.57 -7.05
N ALA A 78 -8.82 13.04 -8.26
CA ALA A 78 -8.05 14.08 -8.93
C ALA A 78 -8.98 14.98 -9.75
N PRO A 79 -8.79 16.32 -9.73
CA PRO A 79 -9.61 17.21 -10.56
C PRO A 79 -9.51 16.87 -12.05
N VAL A 80 -10.63 17.01 -12.77
CA VAL A 80 -10.79 16.57 -14.18
C VAL A 80 -9.70 17.10 -15.12
N ASP A 81 -9.24 18.33 -14.90
CA ASP A 81 -8.26 18.99 -15.77
C ASP A 81 -6.79 18.67 -15.40
N THR A 82 -6.55 17.67 -14.55
CA THR A 82 -5.20 17.28 -14.14
C THR A 82 -4.64 16.12 -14.98
N PRO A 83 -3.31 16.05 -15.19
CA PRO A 83 -2.67 14.92 -15.85
C PRO A 83 -2.98 13.57 -15.16
N LEU A 84 -3.09 13.58 -13.83
CA LEU A 84 -3.42 12.39 -13.06
C LEU A 84 -4.84 11.88 -13.35
N ASN A 85 -5.84 12.77 -13.38
CA ASN A 85 -7.21 12.38 -13.71
C ASN A 85 -7.27 11.80 -15.14
N ALA A 86 -6.65 12.47 -16.11
CA ALA A 86 -6.58 11.98 -17.48
C ALA A 86 -5.96 10.58 -17.57
N ALA A 87 -4.86 10.34 -16.85
CA ALA A 87 -4.21 9.03 -16.79
C ALA A 87 -5.08 7.96 -16.11
N LEU A 88 -5.75 8.29 -15.00
CA LEU A 88 -6.69 7.38 -14.34
C LEU A 88 -7.86 7.01 -15.27
N ARG A 89 -8.40 7.97 -16.00
CA ARG A 89 -9.45 7.72 -17.00
C ARG A 89 -8.96 6.84 -18.14
N GLU A 90 -7.71 7.00 -18.58
CA GLU A 90 -7.09 6.12 -19.56
C GLU A 90 -6.98 4.67 -19.03
N VAL A 91 -6.49 4.50 -17.79
CA VAL A 91 -6.43 3.19 -17.14
C VAL A 91 -7.83 2.56 -17.08
N MET A 92 -8.83 3.29 -16.59
CA MET A 92 -10.21 2.78 -16.51
C MET A 92 -10.82 2.45 -17.87
N THR A 93 -10.33 3.07 -18.95
CA THR A 93 -10.76 2.77 -20.32
C THR A 93 -10.11 1.50 -20.84
N ARG A 94 -8.81 1.33 -20.60
CA ARG A 94 -8.00 0.16 -21.01
C ARG A 94 -8.29 -1.08 -20.19
N ASP A 95 -8.62 -0.89 -18.92
CA ASP A 95 -8.91 -1.93 -17.95
C ASP A 95 -10.26 -1.64 -17.28
N PRO A 96 -11.37 -2.15 -17.83
CA PRO A 96 -12.71 -1.96 -17.27
C PRO A 96 -12.89 -2.60 -15.89
N SER A 97 -11.96 -3.46 -15.44
CA SER A 97 -12.00 -4.06 -14.11
C SER A 97 -11.30 -3.22 -13.03
N PHE A 98 -10.64 -2.12 -13.44
CA PHE A 98 -9.94 -1.25 -12.52
C PHE A 98 -10.92 -0.26 -11.85
N GLY A 99 -11.05 -0.40 -10.53
CA GLY A 99 -11.69 0.58 -9.64
C GLY A 99 -10.64 1.30 -8.80
N PRO A 100 -10.43 2.62 -8.94
CA PRO A 100 -9.44 3.36 -8.17
C PRO A 100 -9.58 3.21 -6.64
N LYS A 101 -10.82 3.20 -6.11
CA LYS A 101 -11.07 3.02 -4.68
C LYS A 101 -10.73 1.62 -4.19
N GLU A 102 -11.11 0.60 -4.96
CA GLU A 102 -10.82 -0.79 -4.65
C GLU A 102 -9.32 -1.07 -4.70
N PHE A 103 -8.64 -0.53 -5.72
CA PHE A 103 -7.19 -0.57 -5.83
C PHE A 103 -6.50 0.06 -4.61
N LEU A 104 -6.91 1.27 -4.20
CA LEU A 104 -6.35 1.93 -3.00
C LEU A 104 -6.50 1.07 -1.74
N ASN A 105 -7.65 0.42 -1.55
CA ASN A 105 -7.86 -0.47 -0.41
C ASN A 105 -6.97 -1.72 -0.48
N GLY A 106 -6.84 -2.33 -1.67
CA GLY A 106 -5.93 -3.44 -1.91
C GLY A 106 -4.47 -3.05 -1.65
N ALA A 107 -4.04 -1.88 -2.12
CA ALA A 107 -2.70 -1.36 -1.94
C ALA A 107 -2.37 -1.11 -0.46
N ARG A 108 -3.31 -0.59 0.34
CA ARG A 108 -3.14 -0.44 1.80
C ARG A 108 -2.90 -1.78 2.51
N MET A 109 -3.69 -2.80 2.18
CA MET A 109 -3.50 -4.14 2.75
C MET A 109 -2.18 -4.77 2.29
N ALA A 110 -1.83 -4.62 1.00
CA ALA A 110 -0.57 -5.11 0.46
C ALA A 110 0.63 -4.43 1.13
N TYR A 111 0.55 -3.12 1.40
CA TYR A 111 1.57 -2.36 2.11
C TYR A 111 1.86 -2.95 3.49
N GLU A 112 0.83 -3.12 4.32
CA GLU A 112 0.97 -3.73 5.64
C GLU A 112 1.56 -5.16 5.54
N MET A 113 1.02 -6.00 4.66
CA MET A 113 1.52 -7.38 4.47
C MET A 113 2.98 -7.43 4.03
N ILE A 114 3.42 -6.50 3.17
CA ILE A 114 4.80 -6.45 2.67
C ILE A 114 5.75 -5.95 3.76
N VAL A 115 5.39 -4.88 4.47
CA VAL A 115 6.21 -4.32 5.57
C VAL A 115 6.38 -5.36 6.67
N MET A 116 5.28 -5.98 7.11
CA MET A 116 5.31 -7.03 8.15
C MET A 116 6.00 -8.29 7.64
N GLY A 117 5.72 -8.71 6.41
CA GLY A 117 6.39 -9.87 5.80
C GLY A 117 7.91 -9.69 5.68
N PHE A 118 8.38 -8.47 5.44
CA PHE A 118 9.81 -8.16 5.42
C PHE A 118 10.44 -8.20 6.82
N ALA A 119 9.75 -7.67 7.83
CA ALA A 119 10.19 -7.73 9.22
C ALA A 119 10.29 -9.20 9.71
N ASP A 120 9.25 -10.00 9.45
CA ASP A 120 9.16 -11.40 9.87
C ASP A 120 9.98 -12.37 9.01
N GLY A 121 10.48 -11.91 7.85
CA GLY A 121 11.19 -12.78 6.91
C GLY A 121 10.28 -13.75 6.14
N ASP A 122 8.98 -13.45 6.01
CA ASP A 122 8.00 -14.26 5.30
C ASP A 122 8.15 -14.14 3.77
N ARG A 123 9.14 -14.86 3.25
CA ARG A 123 9.43 -14.96 1.81
C ARG A 123 8.23 -15.48 1.01
N LYS A 124 7.35 -16.29 1.60
CA LYS A 124 6.21 -16.88 0.89
C LYS A 124 5.19 -15.79 0.55
N THR A 125 4.86 -14.95 1.53
CA THR A 125 3.93 -13.83 1.32
C THR A 125 4.53 -12.82 0.35
N LEU A 126 5.79 -12.43 0.55
CA LEU A 126 6.49 -11.47 -0.32
C LEU A 126 6.55 -11.94 -1.78
N LYS A 127 6.82 -13.21 -2.05
CA LYS A 127 6.88 -13.75 -3.43
C LYS A 127 5.57 -13.59 -4.21
N ASN A 128 4.43 -13.56 -3.51
CA ASN A 128 3.13 -13.40 -4.16
C ASN A 128 2.78 -11.94 -4.44
N LEU A 129 3.27 -11.02 -3.60
CA LEU A 129 2.93 -9.59 -3.64
C LEU A 129 3.95 -8.74 -4.42
N LEU A 130 5.17 -9.25 -4.58
CA LEU A 130 6.27 -8.54 -5.22
C LEU A 130 6.51 -9.07 -6.65
N SER A 131 7.02 -8.20 -7.51
CA SER A 131 7.69 -8.62 -8.75
C SER A 131 8.93 -9.43 -8.43
N LYS A 132 9.45 -10.18 -9.42
CA LYS A 132 10.62 -11.03 -9.21
C LYS A 132 11.82 -10.19 -8.77
N GLU A 133 12.02 -9.06 -9.43
CA GLU A 133 13.14 -8.16 -9.23
C GLU A 133 13.12 -7.54 -7.83
N VAL A 134 11.96 -7.06 -7.36
CA VAL A 134 11.80 -6.51 -6.00
C VAL A 134 11.91 -7.62 -4.95
N PHE A 135 11.33 -8.80 -5.22
CA PHE A 135 11.43 -9.95 -4.34
C PHE A 135 12.88 -10.37 -4.10
N ASP A 136 13.69 -10.48 -5.16
CA ASP A 136 15.09 -10.89 -5.05
C ASP A 136 15.89 -9.90 -4.17
N GLY A 137 15.59 -8.60 -4.26
CA GLY A 137 16.18 -7.57 -3.39
C GLY A 137 15.78 -7.74 -1.91
N PHE A 138 14.50 -7.99 -1.64
CA PHE A 138 14.00 -8.23 -0.28
C PHE A 138 14.58 -9.53 0.30
N GLU A 139 14.63 -10.61 -0.49
CA GLU A 139 15.21 -11.88 -0.07
C GLU A 139 16.69 -11.74 0.30
N ALA A 140 17.47 -11.00 -0.50
CA ALA A 140 18.88 -10.75 -0.21
C ALA A 140 19.05 -10.02 1.12
N ALA A 141 18.28 -8.95 1.36
CA ALA A 141 18.33 -8.18 2.60
C ALA A 141 17.90 -9.01 3.83
N ILE A 142 16.84 -9.83 3.70
CA ILE A 142 16.39 -10.74 4.76
C ILE A 142 17.50 -11.77 5.06
N SER A 143 18.09 -12.36 4.03
CA SER A 143 19.12 -13.40 4.19
C SER A 143 20.41 -12.83 4.80
N GLU A 144 20.78 -11.60 4.46
CA GLU A 144 21.92 -10.91 5.07
C GLU A 144 21.69 -10.65 6.56
N ARG A 145 20.49 -10.15 6.93
CA ARG A 145 20.07 -9.92 8.31
C ARG A 145 20.08 -11.21 9.14
N GLU A 146 19.49 -12.28 8.60
CA GLU A 146 19.51 -13.61 9.21
C GLU A 146 20.95 -14.12 9.38
N GLY A 147 21.82 -13.88 8.40
CA GLY A 147 23.25 -14.22 8.46
C GLY A 147 24.02 -13.50 9.58
N ARG A 148 23.58 -12.29 9.96
CA ARG A 148 24.09 -11.55 11.13
C ARG A 148 23.47 -12.02 12.46
N GLY A 149 22.46 -12.90 12.41
CA GLY A 149 21.71 -13.32 13.59
C GLY A 149 20.81 -12.22 14.15
N GLU A 150 20.46 -11.23 13.33
CA GLU A 150 19.60 -10.12 13.72
C GLU A 150 18.12 -10.49 13.59
N VAL A 151 17.31 -10.04 14.55
CA VAL A 151 15.87 -10.23 14.58
C VAL A 151 15.21 -8.86 14.60
N VAL A 152 14.35 -8.59 13.61
CA VAL A 152 13.52 -7.40 13.58
C VAL A 152 12.20 -7.73 14.26
N LYS A 153 11.76 -6.86 15.16
CA LYS A 153 10.41 -6.84 15.70
C LYS A 153 9.75 -5.55 15.25
N SER A 154 8.71 -5.68 14.44
CA SER A 154 7.93 -4.55 13.98
C SER A 154 6.48 -4.71 14.39
N THR A 155 5.82 -3.60 14.69
CA THR A 155 4.38 -3.52 14.88
C THR A 155 3.84 -2.45 13.93
N PHE A 156 2.90 -2.83 13.09
CA PHE A 156 2.20 -1.89 12.23
C PHE A 156 1.14 -1.13 13.03
N VAL A 157 1.22 0.20 13.05
CA VAL A 157 0.24 1.04 13.77
C VAL A 157 -0.90 1.42 12.84
N GLY A 158 -0.59 1.88 11.63
CA GLY A 158 -1.61 2.22 10.64
C GLY A 158 -1.08 3.04 9.47
N ILE A 159 -1.99 3.38 8.55
CA ILE A 159 -1.74 4.29 7.42
C ILE A 159 -2.47 5.59 7.70
N GLU A 160 -1.73 6.70 7.79
CA GLU A 160 -2.32 8.02 7.93
C GLU A 160 -2.88 8.52 6.60
N LYS A 161 -2.13 8.30 5.51
CA LYS A 161 -2.50 8.79 4.18
C LYS A 161 -2.05 7.82 3.10
N ALA A 162 -2.86 7.65 2.06
CA ALA A 162 -2.45 6.95 0.85
C ALA A 162 -3.17 7.57 -0.35
N ASP A 163 -2.39 8.20 -1.22
CA ASP A 163 -2.87 8.92 -2.40
C ASP A 163 -2.22 8.34 -3.65
N ILE A 164 -2.99 8.21 -4.73
CA ILE A 164 -2.44 7.92 -6.07
C ILE A 164 -1.76 9.18 -6.57
N THR A 165 -0.47 9.10 -6.90
CA THR A 165 0.32 10.22 -7.42
C THR A 165 0.52 10.12 -8.93
N GLN A 166 0.56 8.90 -9.46
CA GLN A 166 0.73 8.65 -10.89
C GLN A 166 -0.06 7.42 -11.33
N ALA A 167 -0.55 7.47 -12.57
CA ALA A 167 -1.10 6.33 -13.27
C ALA A 167 -0.51 6.30 -14.68
N SER A 168 -0.27 5.12 -15.23
CA SER A 168 0.16 4.98 -16.62
C SER A 168 -0.22 3.62 -17.18
N VAL A 169 -0.38 3.57 -18.50
CA VAL A 169 -0.56 2.32 -19.26
C VAL A 169 0.56 2.24 -20.29
N ARG A 170 1.26 1.12 -20.33
CA ARG A 170 2.26 0.80 -21.37
C ARG A 170 1.92 -0.56 -21.96
N ASP A 171 1.54 -0.56 -23.23
CA ASP A 171 1.03 -1.75 -23.94
C ASP A 171 -0.15 -2.42 -23.21
N SER A 172 0.13 -3.50 -22.48
CA SER A 172 -0.84 -4.23 -21.66
C SER A 172 -0.56 -4.12 -20.16
N GLU A 173 0.49 -3.44 -19.78
CA GLU A 173 0.87 -3.24 -18.38
C GLU A 173 0.29 -1.91 -17.87
N VAL A 174 -0.47 -1.98 -16.79
CA VAL A 174 -0.94 -0.82 -16.06
C VAL A 174 -0.05 -0.64 -14.84
N GLN A 175 0.43 0.58 -14.63
CA GLN A 175 1.22 0.94 -13.45
C GLN A 175 0.55 2.08 -12.69
N ILE A 176 0.41 1.91 -11.38
CA ILE A 176 -0.16 2.90 -10.47
C ILE A 176 0.85 3.17 -9.35
N THR A 177 1.21 4.43 -9.18
CA THR A 177 2.11 4.89 -8.11
C THR A 177 1.30 5.56 -7.01
N LEU A 178 1.57 5.19 -5.77
CA LEU A 178 1.00 5.79 -4.59
C LEU A 178 2.08 6.45 -3.76
N ARG A 179 1.71 7.52 -3.05
CA ARG A 179 2.41 7.99 -1.86
C ARG A 179 1.64 7.52 -0.62
N ILE A 180 2.33 6.90 0.32
CA ILE A 180 1.79 6.28 1.51
C ILE A 180 2.53 6.84 2.73
N VAL A 181 1.80 7.47 3.63
CA VAL A 181 2.30 7.90 4.94
C VAL A 181 1.79 6.91 5.97
N SER A 182 2.70 6.19 6.62
CA SER A 182 2.39 5.13 7.58
C SER A 182 3.08 5.34 8.92
N GLN A 183 2.56 4.66 9.94
CA GLN A 183 3.11 4.64 11.28
C GLN A 183 3.45 3.20 11.67
N LEU A 184 4.68 3.03 12.16
CA LEU A 184 5.18 1.74 12.61
C LEU A 184 6.14 1.88 13.78
N ILE A 185 6.15 0.86 14.63
CA ILE A 185 7.13 0.71 15.70
C ILE A 185 8.09 -0.39 15.25
N SER A 186 9.39 -0.15 15.29
CA SER A 186 10.37 -1.14 14.82
C SER A 186 11.64 -1.13 15.65
N ALA A 187 12.10 -2.31 16.02
CA ALA A 187 13.32 -2.53 16.77
C ALA A 187 14.06 -3.76 16.23
N THR A 188 15.37 -3.62 16.01
CA THR A 188 16.24 -4.71 15.59
C THR A 188 17.13 -5.13 16.74
N TYR A 189 17.16 -6.42 17.01
CA TYR A 189 17.97 -7.03 18.06
C TYR A 189 19.06 -7.92 17.44
N ASP A 190 20.24 -7.95 18.04
CA ASP A 190 21.26 -8.91 17.68
C ASP A 190 20.99 -10.30 18.26
N LYS A 191 21.88 -11.24 17.95
CA LYS A 191 21.84 -12.63 18.42
C LYS A 191 21.81 -12.78 19.95
N ASP A 192 22.29 -11.79 20.69
CA ASP A 192 22.33 -11.80 22.16
C ASP A 192 21.09 -11.11 22.76
N GLY A 193 20.14 -10.69 21.91
CA GLY A 193 18.92 -10.01 22.30
C GLY A 193 19.12 -8.54 22.66
N LYS A 194 20.27 -7.95 22.30
CA LYS A 194 20.54 -6.53 22.53
C LYS A 194 19.98 -5.71 21.38
N LEU A 195 19.32 -4.60 21.71
CA LEU A 195 18.85 -3.62 20.73
C LEU A 195 20.06 -3.03 19.98
N VAL A 196 20.08 -3.20 18.66
CA VAL A 196 21.12 -2.68 17.76
C VAL A 196 20.61 -1.58 16.84
N ASP A 197 19.31 -1.49 16.63
CA ASP A 197 18.69 -0.45 15.81
C ASP A 197 17.21 -0.24 16.15
N GLY A 198 16.69 0.94 15.85
CA GLY A 198 15.29 1.32 16.10
C GLY A 198 14.96 1.57 17.57
N ASP A 199 13.65 1.63 17.85
CA ASP A 199 13.10 1.89 19.19
C ASP A 199 11.82 1.06 19.36
N PRO A 200 11.76 0.15 20.35
CA PRO A 200 10.60 -0.72 20.55
C PRO A 200 9.36 -0.01 21.08
N ASP A 201 9.48 1.25 21.55
CA ASP A 201 8.40 2.01 22.16
C ASP A 201 8.04 3.29 21.38
N ALA A 202 8.86 3.70 20.41
CA ALA A 202 8.61 4.89 19.61
C ALA A 202 7.87 4.57 18.30
N VAL A 203 6.81 5.33 18.05
CA VAL A 203 6.12 5.33 16.75
C VAL A 203 6.93 6.17 15.77
N ALA A 204 7.36 5.55 14.67
CA ALA A 204 8.00 6.21 13.55
C ALA A 204 6.97 6.44 12.44
N GLU A 205 6.99 7.65 11.86
CA GLU A 205 6.27 7.97 10.63
C GLU A 205 7.18 7.69 9.43
N VAL A 206 6.64 7.05 8.39
CA VAL A 206 7.37 6.69 7.18
C VAL A 206 6.57 7.15 5.97
N ASP A 207 7.25 7.84 5.05
CA ASP A 207 6.69 8.33 3.79
C ASP A 207 7.30 7.56 2.61
N ASP A 208 6.47 6.73 2.00
CA ASP A 208 6.86 5.79 0.96
C ASP A 208 6.14 6.08 -0.36
N ILE A 209 6.85 5.93 -1.47
CA ILE A 209 6.32 5.98 -2.83
C ILE A 209 6.39 4.60 -3.45
N TRP A 210 5.25 3.96 -3.67
CA TRP A 210 5.17 2.58 -4.14
C TRP A 210 4.48 2.49 -5.49
N THR A 211 5.10 1.80 -6.44
CA THR A 211 4.51 1.56 -7.76
C THR A 211 4.09 0.11 -7.91
N PHE A 212 2.81 -0.08 -8.19
CA PHE A 212 2.20 -1.37 -8.45
C PHE A 212 1.96 -1.55 -9.94
N SER A 213 2.09 -2.79 -10.40
CA SER A 213 1.82 -3.18 -11.79
C SER A 213 0.83 -4.33 -11.88
N ARG A 214 0.06 -4.34 -12.97
CA ARG A 214 -0.76 -5.47 -13.41
C ARG A 214 -0.78 -5.56 -14.93
N ASP A 215 -0.63 -6.77 -15.48
CA ASP A 215 -0.90 -7.03 -16.91
C ASP A 215 -2.40 -7.27 -17.10
N ILE A 216 -3.07 -6.43 -17.88
CA ILE A 216 -4.52 -6.49 -18.14
C ILE A 216 -4.95 -7.75 -18.90
N ARG A 217 -4.02 -8.44 -19.55
CA ARG A 217 -4.28 -9.72 -20.24
C ARG A 217 -4.14 -10.91 -19.29
N SER A 218 -3.54 -10.71 -18.13
CA SER A 218 -3.41 -11.75 -17.12
C SER A 218 -4.77 -12.12 -16.56
N ARG A 219 -4.96 -13.41 -16.29
CA ARG A 219 -6.14 -13.89 -15.53
C ARG A 219 -5.94 -13.72 -14.03
N ASP A 220 -4.73 -13.40 -13.60
CA ASP A 220 -4.41 -13.07 -12.21
C ASP A 220 -4.81 -11.62 -11.94
N PRO A 221 -5.82 -11.36 -11.08
CA PRO A 221 -6.26 -10.01 -10.78
C PRO A 221 -5.27 -9.27 -9.87
N ASN A 222 -4.27 -9.94 -9.32
CA ASN A 222 -3.36 -9.40 -8.32
C ASN A 222 -2.44 -8.32 -8.90
N TRP A 223 -2.26 -7.26 -8.11
CA TRP A 223 -1.27 -6.23 -8.33
C TRP A 223 0.03 -6.62 -7.67
N LYS A 224 1.16 -6.35 -8.34
CA LYS A 224 2.49 -6.62 -7.81
C LYS A 224 3.25 -5.33 -7.59
N LEU A 225 3.97 -5.25 -6.48
CA LEU A 225 4.91 -4.16 -6.24
C LEU A 225 6.12 -4.31 -7.17
N ILE A 226 6.35 -3.31 -8.02
CA ILE A 226 7.44 -3.28 -8.99
C ILE A 226 8.52 -2.24 -8.66
N ALA A 227 8.19 -1.23 -7.85
CA ALA A 227 9.16 -0.25 -7.39
C ALA A 227 8.77 0.31 -6.03
N THR A 228 9.80 0.62 -5.25
CA THR A 228 9.73 1.28 -3.94
C THR A 228 10.70 2.44 -3.95
N GLU A 229 10.22 3.61 -3.58
CA GLU A 229 10.96 4.85 -3.41
C GLU A 229 10.55 5.49 -2.08
N SER A 230 11.35 6.40 -1.55
CA SER A 230 11.02 7.16 -0.33
C SER A 230 11.16 8.65 -0.64
N GLU A 231 10.21 9.47 -0.17
CA GLU A 231 10.30 10.92 -0.30
C GLU A 231 11.26 11.45 0.77
N GLN A 232 12.32 12.16 0.36
CA GLN A 232 13.36 12.72 1.23
C GLN A 232 12.92 13.98 1.96
#